data_AF-A0A345RVW0-F1
#
_entry.id   AF-A0A345RVW0-F1
#
_cell.length_a   1.000
_cell.length_b   1.000
_cell.length_c   1.000
_cell.angle_alpha   90.00
_cell.angle_beta   90.00
_cell.angle_gamma   90.00
#
_symmetry.space_group_name_H-M   'P 1'
#
loop_
_entity.id
_entity.type
_entity.pdbx_description
1 polymer ?
#
loop_
_entity_poly.entity_id
_entity_poly.type
_entity_poly.pdbx_seq_one_letter_code
_entity_poly.pdbx_strand_id
1 'polypeptide(L)'
;MNSALYSGWIAHRRFAPRRHEFRYRIGLLYLDLAEQDAVLNLSPLSGTSRFAPFSFREIDYLKTFTGRGVRLIDAVRLQVGEALGHEPQGSICLLTQPRSWGLAFNPVSFFYCHEADGQLAAILCEVSNTPWRERYHYVLPARAPTSVRDFHQHFAVAKAFHVSPFLPPDLEYRMSFSPAAQTLGVHMADWQGERKLFDATLNLKREPLDRRNLHRHLWRFPWMTAKTALAIYWQALRLLLKRTPLFPHRTADDSFRTATASPEEHRHEIL
;
A
#
# COMPACT_ATOMS: atom_id res chain seq x y z
N MET A 1 -21.81 -3.94 -4.10
CA MET A 1 -20.46 -3.81 -4.65
C MET A 1 -19.52 -3.44 -3.51
N ASN A 2 -18.52 -4.28 -3.25
CA ASN A 2 -17.52 -4.10 -2.19
C ASN A 2 -16.47 -3.06 -2.58
N SER A 3 -16.18 -2.97 -3.88
CA SER A 3 -15.23 -2.03 -4.45
C SER A 3 -15.64 -0.57 -4.24
N ALA A 4 -14.66 0.30 -4.04
CA ALA A 4 -14.86 1.72 -3.76
C ALA A 4 -13.69 2.56 -4.28
N LEU A 5 -13.94 3.86 -4.42
CA LEU A 5 -12.87 4.85 -4.57
C LEU A 5 -12.54 5.38 -3.19
N TYR A 6 -11.26 5.59 -2.93
CA TYR A 6 -10.81 6.24 -1.72
C TYR A 6 -10.07 7.51 -2.08
N SER A 7 -10.48 8.65 -1.51
CA SER A 7 -9.81 9.93 -1.74
C SER A 7 -9.40 10.59 -0.44
N GLY A 8 -8.25 11.25 -0.44
CA GLY A 8 -7.74 11.86 0.77
C GLY A 8 -6.36 12.45 0.59
N TRP A 9 -5.48 12.18 1.54
CA TRP A 9 -4.12 12.69 1.54
C TRP A 9 -3.14 11.69 2.09
N ILE A 10 -1.89 11.89 1.69
CA ILE A 10 -0.74 11.18 2.22
C ILE A 10 0.29 12.21 2.67
N ALA A 11 0.84 12.02 3.86
CA ALA A 11 1.86 12.87 4.46
C ALA A 11 3.09 12.03 4.73
N HIS A 12 4.25 12.55 4.38
CA HIS A 12 5.55 11.95 4.64
C HIS A 12 6.31 12.91 5.53
N ARG A 13 6.83 12.43 6.65
CA ARG A 13 7.65 13.22 7.58
C ARG A 13 8.94 12.48 7.87
N ARG A 14 10.05 13.10 7.55
CA ARG A 14 11.40 12.66 7.91
C ARG A 14 11.89 13.56 9.04
N PHE A 15 12.26 12.96 10.16
CA PHE A 15 12.77 13.64 11.34
C PHE A 15 14.30 13.72 11.32
N ALA A 16 14.96 12.68 10.81
CA ALA A 16 16.42 12.57 10.77
C ALA A 16 16.93 11.96 9.45
N PRO A 17 18.19 12.24 9.05
CA PRO A 17 19.13 13.19 9.67
C PRO A 17 18.82 14.67 9.36
N ARG A 18 17.98 14.94 8.35
CA ARG A 18 17.50 16.28 8.00
C ARG A 18 15.98 16.28 7.96
N ARG A 19 15.36 17.27 8.61
CA ARG A 19 13.90 17.42 8.59
C ARG A 19 13.41 17.66 7.16
N HIS A 20 12.44 16.85 6.75
CA HIS A 20 11.77 17.01 5.47
C HIS A 20 10.37 16.43 5.54
N GLU A 21 9.38 17.27 5.27
CA GLU A 21 7.99 16.87 5.27
C GLU A 21 7.28 17.39 4.02
N PHE A 22 6.29 16.62 3.57
CA PHE A 22 5.40 17.04 2.51
C PHE A 22 4.08 16.27 2.61
N ARG A 23 3.00 16.89 2.15
CA ARG A 23 1.67 16.30 2.10
C ARG A 23 1.04 16.57 0.75
N TYR A 24 0.39 15.57 0.17
CA TYR A 24 -0.29 15.71 -1.11
C TYR A 24 -1.61 14.92 -1.14
N ARG A 25 -2.52 15.35 -2.00
CA ARG A 25 -3.80 14.65 -2.22
C ARG A 25 -3.59 13.43 -3.09
N ILE A 26 -4.28 12.35 -2.74
CA ILE A 26 -4.22 11.06 -3.44
C ILE A 26 -5.63 10.49 -3.59
N GLY A 27 -5.84 9.79 -4.70
CA GLY A 27 -6.99 8.93 -4.93
C GLY A 27 -6.50 7.51 -5.19
N LEU A 28 -7.06 6.54 -4.48
CA LEU A 28 -6.80 5.11 -4.61
C LEU A 28 -8.07 4.38 -5.02
N LEU A 29 -7.88 3.26 -5.71
CA LEU A 29 -8.92 2.27 -5.95
C LEU A 29 -8.84 1.23 -4.82
N TYR A 30 -9.98 0.93 -4.19
CA TYR A 30 -10.17 -0.24 -3.37
C TYR A 30 -11.00 -1.24 -4.18
N LEU A 31 -10.35 -2.26 -4.71
CA LEU A 31 -10.92 -3.22 -5.64
C LEU A 31 -11.09 -4.57 -4.96
N ASP A 32 -12.31 -5.06 -4.83
CA ASP A 32 -12.53 -6.48 -4.61
C ASP A 32 -12.11 -7.23 -5.88
N LEU A 33 -11.13 -8.13 -5.77
CA LEU A 33 -10.56 -8.80 -6.94
C LEU A 33 -11.61 -9.67 -7.67
N ALA A 34 -12.67 -10.11 -6.99
CA ALA A 34 -13.78 -10.82 -7.61
C ALA A 34 -14.68 -9.89 -8.46
N GLU A 35 -14.65 -8.57 -8.22
CA GLU A 35 -15.48 -7.56 -8.91
C GLU A 35 -14.74 -6.85 -10.05
N GLN A 36 -13.52 -7.26 -10.40
CA GLN A 36 -12.66 -6.53 -11.33
C GLN A 36 -13.30 -6.26 -12.70
N ASP A 37 -13.98 -7.24 -13.28
CA ASP A 37 -14.61 -7.09 -14.59
C ASP A 37 -15.78 -6.12 -14.53
N ALA A 38 -16.57 -6.18 -13.44
CA ALA A 38 -17.67 -5.26 -13.23
C ALA A 38 -17.16 -3.81 -13.09
N VAL A 39 -16.09 -3.60 -12.31
CA VAL A 39 -15.46 -2.29 -12.11
C VAL A 39 -14.90 -1.72 -13.41
N LEU A 40 -14.20 -2.54 -14.20
CA LEU A 40 -13.62 -2.11 -15.46
C LEU A 40 -14.68 -1.80 -16.53
N ASN A 41 -15.86 -2.45 -16.45
CA ASN A 41 -16.99 -2.20 -17.35
C ASN A 41 -17.90 -1.03 -16.93
N LEU A 42 -17.62 -0.32 -15.83
CA LEU A 42 -18.46 0.80 -15.35
C LEU A 42 -18.54 1.95 -16.36
N SER A 43 -17.49 2.20 -17.13
CA SER A 43 -17.41 3.30 -18.09
C SER A 43 -16.52 2.96 -19.29
N PRO A 44 -16.72 3.56 -20.48
CA PRO A 44 -15.76 3.46 -21.58
C PRO A 44 -14.37 4.06 -21.25
N LEU A 45 -14.26 4.88 -20.19
CA LEU A 45 -12.98 5.41 -19.71
C LEU A 45 -12.27 4.48 -18.72
N SER A 46 -12.97 3.44 -18.24
CA SER A 46 -12.38 2.32 -17.52
C SER A 46 -12.21 1.12 -18.45
N GLY A 47 -11.14 0.36 -18.30
CA GLY A 47 -11.01 -0.87 -19.08
C GLY A 47 -9.59 -1.41 -19.16
N THR A 48 -9.41 -2.36 -20.05
CA THR A 48 -8.13 -3.05 -20.30
C THR A 48 -7.30 -2.41 -21.42
N SER A 49 -7.89 -1.46 -22.16
CA SER A 49 -7.24 -0.70 -23.23
C SER A 49 -5.94 -0.07 -22.74
N ARG A 50 -4.91 -0.10 -23.58
CA ARG A 50 -3.55 0.39 -23.26
C ARG A 50 -3.56 1.85 -22.80
N PHE A 51 -4.45 2.67 -23.34
CA PHE A 51 -4.54 4.10 -23.04
C PHE A 51 -5.80 4.47 -22.25
N ALA A 52 -6.47 3.49 -21.63
CA ALA A 52 -7.60 3.79 -20.75
C ALA A 52 -7.15 4.72 -19.61
N PRO A 53 -7.87 5.83 -19.36
CA PRO A 53 -7.59 6.75 -18.26
C PRO A 53 -7.66 6.07 -16.89
N PHE A 54 -8.48 5.04 -16.76
CA PHE A 54 -8.59 4.20 -15.57
C PHE A 54 -8.44 2.74 -15.97
N SER A 55 -7.32 2.10 -15.62
CA SER A 55 -7.13 0.67 -15.92
C SER A 55 -6.51 -0.08 -14.76
N PHE A 56 -6.72 -1.39 -14.78
CA PHE A 56 -6.15 -2.34 -13.84
C PHE A 56 -5.57 -3.52 -14.62
N ARG A 57 -4.41 -4.01 -14.20
CA ARG A 57 -3.79 -5.20 -14.75
C ARG A 57 -3.17 -6.02 -13.64
N GLU A 58 -3.58 -7.28 -13.54
CA GLU A 58 -3.08 -8.20 -12.51
C GLU A 58 -1.56 -8.39 -12.57
N ILE A 59 -0.99 -8.45 -13.78
CA ILE A 59 0.46 -8.58 -14.02
C ILE A 59 1.33 -7.48 -13.41
N ASP A 60 0.72 -6.40 -12.89
CA ASP A 60 1.45 -5.38 -12.15
C ASP A 60 1.78 -5.78 -10.73
N TYR A 61 1.14 -6.79 -10.18
CA TYR A 61 1.20 -7.17 -8.76
C TYR A 61 1.64 -8.62 -8.65
N LEU A 62 2.37 -8.98 -7.59
CA LEU A 62 2.85 -10.35 -7.34
C LEU A 62 3.46 -10.99 -8.60
N LYS A 63 4.35 -10.25 -9.27
CA LYS A 63 4.86 -10.59 -10.62
C LYS A 63 5.44 -11.99 -10.76
N THR A 64 5.98 -12.55 -9.68
CA THR A 64 6.48 -13.92 -9.63
C THR A 64 5.39 -14.95 -9.97
N PHE A 65 4.15 -14.68 -9.58
CA PHE A 65 2.98 -15.51 -9.83
C PHE A 65 2.22 -15.04 -11.08
N THR A 66 1.83 -13.76 -11.11
CA THR A 66 1.00 -13.21 -12.19
C THR A 66 1.72 -13.16 -13.53
N GLY A 67 3.06 -13.03 -13.53
CA GLY A 67 3.89 -13.15 -14.73
C GLY A 67 3.90 -14.57 -15.32
N ARG A 68 3.49 -15.58 -14.55
CA ARG A 68 3.32 -16.97 -15.00
C ARG A 68 1.87 -17.29 -15.37
N GLY A 69 0.98 -16.29 -15.36
CA GLY A 69 -0.44 -16.47 -15.69
C GLY A 69 -1.34 -16.89 -14.52
N VAL A 70 -0.82 -16.93 -13.29
CA VAL A 70 -1.65 -17.13 -12.09
C VAL A 70 -2.52 -15.90 -11.88
N ARG A 71 -3.82 -16.08 -11.62
CA ARG A 71 -4.70 -14.95 -11.31
C ARG A 71 -4.26 -14.29 -10.01
N LEU A 72 -4.37 -12.97 -9.93
CA LEU A 72 -3.90 -12.21 -8.77
C LEU A 72 -4.56 -12.66 -7.47
N ILE A 73 -5.85 -12.98 -7.50
CA ILE A 73 -6.57 -13.46 -6.31
C ILE A 73 -5.97 -14.78 -5.77
N ASP A 74 -5.61 -15.70 -6.66
CA ASP A 74 -5.02 -16.99 -6.29
C ASP A 74 -3.57 -16.80 -5.81
N ALA A 75 -2.81 -15.91 -6.47
CA ALA A 75 -1.46 -15.56 -6.06
C ALA A 75 -1.42 -14.98 -4.63
N VAL A 76 -2.38 -14.11 -4.29
CA VAL A 76 -2.48 -13.53 -2.95
C VAL A 76 -2.86 -14.60 -1.92
N ARG A 77 -3.79 -15.51 -2.25
CA ARG A 77 -4.17 -16.63 -1.38
C ARG A 77 -2.99 -17.54 -1.05
N LEU A 78 -2.21 -17.93 -2.06
CA LEU A 78 -1.01 -18.74 -1.88
C LEU A 78 0.01 -18.03 -0.99
N GLN A 79 0.34 -16.77 -1.31
CA GLN A 79 1.34 -16.00 -0.56
C GLN A 79 0.95 -15.79 0.91
N VAL A 80 -0.33 -15.50 1.17
CA VAL A 80 -0.84 -15.35 2.53
C VAL A 80 -0.96 -16.70 3.23
N GLY A 81 -1.34 -17.75 2.49
CA GLY A 81 -1.47 -19.11 3.00
C GLY A 81 -0.15 -19.70 3.48
N GLU A 82 0.95 -19.46 2.76
CA GLU A 82 2.29 -19.84 3.21
C GLU A 82 2.67 -19.19 4.56
N ALA A 83 2.23 -17.95 4.79
CA ALA A 83 2.54 -17.21 6.01
C ALA A 83 1.60 -17.52 7.19
N LEU A 84 0.32 -17.82 6.93
CA LEU A 84 -0.68 -18.16 7.96
C LEU A 84 -0.75 -19.66 8.27
N GLY A 85 -0.27 -20.52 7.37
CA GLY A 85 -0.45 -21.97 7.42
C GLY A 85 -1.80 -22.45 6.87
N HIS A 86 -2.68 -21.55 6.43
CA HIS A 86 -3.92 -21.85 5.71
C HIS A 86 -4.30 -20.70 4.78
N GLU A 87 -4.97 -21.01 3.67
CA GLU A 87 -5.44 -19.99 2.74
C GLU A 87 -6.72 -19.30 3.25
N PRO A 88 -6.79 -17.96 3.23
CA PRO A 88 -8.00 -17.23 3.58
C PRO A 88 -9.10 -17.50 2.56
N GLN A 89 -10.31 -17.79 3.03
CA GLN A 89 -11.41 -18.25 2.14
C GLN A 89 -12.36 -17.14 1.67
N GLY A 90 -12.30 -15.95 2.26
CA GLY A 90 -13.18 -14.83 1.95
C GLY A 90 -12.72 -13.92 0.80
N SER A 91 -13.20 -12.67 0.85
CA SER A 91 -12.89 -11.65 -0.16
C SER A 91 -11.47 -11.11 -0.02
N ILE A 92 -10.85 -10.77 -1.15
CA ILE A 92 -9.55 -10.13 -1.19
C ILE A 92 -9.71 -8.78 -1.87
N CYS A 93 -9.49 -7.72 -1.09
CA CYS A 93 -9.66 -6.35 -1.54
C CYS A 93 -8.31 -5.64 -1.63
N LEU A 94 -7.98 -5.13 -2.81
CA LEU A 94 -6.75 -4.42 -3.12
C LEU A 94 -6.92 -2.90 -3.04
N LEU A 95 -6.19 -2.25 -2.15
CA LEU A 95 -6.01 -0.80 -2.13
C LEU A 95 -4.74 -0.41 -2.91
N THR A 96 -4.92 0.27 -4.05
CA THR A 96 -3.81 0.59 -4.97
C THR A 96 -4.07 1.85 -5.81
N GLN A 97 -3.04 2.40 -6.47
CA GLN A 97 -3.28 3.39 -7.53
C GLN A 97 -3.66 2.66 -8.83
N PRO A 98 -4.81 2.99 -9.44
CA PRO A 98 -5.13 2.48 -10.77
C PRO A 98 -4.15 3.04 -11.79
N ARG A 99 -3.97 2.34 -12.90
CA ARG A 99 -3.21 2.84 -14.04
C ARG A 99 -3.92 4.03 -14.66
N SER A 100 -3.11 4.97 -15.14
CA SER A 100 -3.58 6.18 -15.82
C SER A 100 -2.85 6.35 -17.14
N TRP A 101 -3.59 6.33 -18.26
CA TRP A 101 -3.05 6.46 -19.62
C TRP A 101 -1.91 5.46 -19.94
N GLY A 102 -2.04 4.23 -19.43
CA GLY A 102 -1.06 3.17 -19.60
C GLY A 102 0.15 3.23 -18.65
N LEU A 103 0.27 4.28 -17.83
CA LEU A 103 1.30 4.37 -16.79
C LEU A 103 0.86 3.60 -15.53
N ALA A 104 1.77 2.82 -14.98
CA ALA A 104 1.61 2.09 -13.73
C ALA A 104 2.77 2.42 -12.79
N PHE A 105 2.47 2.91 -11.59
CA PHE A 105 3.46 3.21 -10.57
C PHE A 105 2.80 3.13 -9.20
N ASN A 106 3.13 2.08 -8.45
CA ASN A 106 2.55 1.79 -7.13
C ASN A 106 3.68 1.65 -6.11
N PRO A 107 3.97 2.70 -5.32
CA PRO A 107 4.99 2.62 -4.26
C PRO A 107 4.66 1.57 -3.22
N VAL A 108 3.37 1.45 -2.88
CA VAL A 108 2.83 0.45 -1.97
C VAL A 108 1.41 0.07 -2.41
N SER A 109 1.09 -1.20 -2.29
CA SER A 109 -0.25 -1.77 -2.49
C SER A 109 -0.62 -2.62 -1.29
N PHE A 110 -1.87 -2.53 -0.83
CA PHE A 110 -2.35 -3.27 0.34
C PHE A 110 -3.47 -4.21 -0.05
N PHE A 111 -3.31 -5.50 0.21
CA PHE A 111 -4.33 -6.52 0.00
C PHE A 111 -4.93 -6.91 1.34
N TYR A 112 -6.20 -6.57 1.55
CA TYR A 112 -6.97 -6.97 2.72
C TYR A 112 -7.62 -8.33 2.42
N CYS A 113 -7.15 -9.36 3.11
CA CYS A 113 -7.62 -10.73 2.92
C CYS A 113 -8.55 -11.10 4.06
N HIS A 114 -9.77 -11.53 3.74
CA HIS A 114 -10.79 -11.88 4.72
C HIS A 114 -11.02 -13.39 4.77
N GLU A 115 -11.54 -13.87 5.90
CA GLU A 115 -12.09 -15.21 6.04
C GLU A 115 -13.52 -15.30 5.50
N ALA A 116 -14.04 -16.53 5.41
CA ALA A 116 -15.40 -16.80 4.93
C ALA A 116 -16.49 -16.12 5.78
N ASP A 117 -16.22 -15.86 7.06
CA ASP A 117 -17.09 -15.14 7.99
C ASP A 117 -17.00 -13.60 7.85
N GLY A 118 -16.13 -13.11 6.96
CA GLY A 118 -15.90 -11.69 6.70
C GLY A 118 -14.90 -11.02 7.65
N GLN A 119 -14.32 -11.74 8.61
CA GLN A 119 -13.27 -11.21 9.46
C GLN A 119 -11.96 -11.02 8.68
N LEU A 120 -11.16 -10.04 9.07
CA LEU A 120 -9.85 -9.83 8.45
C LEU A 120 -8.90 -10.95 8.89
N ALA A 121 -8.37 -11.72 7.94
CA ALA A 121 -7.40 -12.77 8.16
C ALA A 121 -5.97 -12.22 8.18
N ALA A 122 -5.64 -11.41 7.17
CA ALA A 122 -4.32 -10.79 7.04
C ALA A 122 -4.34 -9.58 6.09
N ILE A 123 -3.31 -8.75 6.20
CA ILE A 123 -3.00 -7.72 5.22
C ILE A 123 -1.67 -8.07 4.55
N LEU A 124 -1.67 -8.27 3.23
CA LEU A 124 -0.45 -8.40 2.44
C LEU A 124 -0.06 -7.01 1.91
N CYS A 125 1.12 -6.54 2.28
CA CYS A 125 1.68 -5.27 1.82
C CYS A 125 2.74 -5.53 0.76
N GLU A 126 2.47 -5.14 -0.48
CA GLU A 126 3.47 -5.17 -1.55
C GLU A 126 4.12 -3.78 -1.67
N VAL A 127 5.40 -3.69 -1.35
CA VAL A 127 6.17 -2.45 -1.40
C VAL A 127 7.14 -2.51 -2.56
N SER A 128 7.19 -1.45 -3.39
CA SER A 128 8.13 -1.34 -4.51
C SER A 128 9.23 -0.33 -4.16
N ASN A 129 10.50 -0.66 -4.41
CA ASN A 129 11.56 0.32 -4.27
C ASN A 129 11.72 1.16 -5.55
N THR A 130 12.06 2.43 -5.35
CA THR A 130 12.41 3.35 -6.44
C THR A 130 13.84 3.81 -6.19
N PRO A 131 14.77 3.70 -7.16
CA PRO A 131 14.57 3.42 -8.58
C PRO A 131 14.69 1.95 -9.04
N TRP A 132 15.07 1.00 -8.17
CA TRP A 132 15.44 -0.37 -8.59
C TRP A 132 14.29 -1.26 -9.07
N ARG A 133 13.02 -0.86 -8.84
CA ARG A 133 11.81 -1.59 -9.27
C ARG A 133 11.69 -3.01 -8.73
N GLU A 134 12.40 -3.32 -7.67
CA GLU A 134 12.23 -4.52 -6.89
C GLU A 134 10.93 -4.41 -6.09
N ARG A 135 10.36 -5.57 -5.75
CA ARG A 135 9.16 -5.67 -4.93
C ARG A 135 9.43 -6.59 -3.76
N TYR A 136 8.85 -6.21 -2.63
CA TYR A 136 8.94 -7.00 -1.42
C TYR A 136 7.57 -7.07 -0.76
N HIS A 137 7.29 -8.23 -0.16
CA HIS A 137 5.99 -8.53 0.41
C HIS A 137 6.10 -8.66 1.92
N TYR A 138 5.24 -7.94 2.64
CA TYR A 138 5.06 -8.14 4.08
C TYR A 138 3.68 -8.74 4.30
N VAL A 139 3.61 -9.92 4.92
CA VAL A 139 2.32 -10.50 5.35
C VAL A 139 2.10 -10.11 6.80
N LEU A 140 0.93 -9.53 7.09
CA LEU A 140 0.54 -9.04 8.41
C LEU A 140 -0.66 -9.86 8.90
N PRO A 141 -0.47 -10.94 9.67
CA PRO A 141 -1.55 -11.75 10.20
C PRO A 141 -2.43 -10.92 11.14
N ALA A 142 -3.69 -10.72 10.79
CA ALA A 142 -4.59 -9.91 11.60
C ALA A 142 -4.93 -10.64 12.91
N ARG A 143 -5.11 -9.87 13.98
CA ARG A 143 -5.62 -10.40 15.26
C ARG A 143 -7.11 -10.20 15.32
N ALA A 144 -7.82 -11.22 15.81
CA ALA A 144 -9.21 -11.07 16.20
C ALA A 144 -9.33 -9.91 17.22
N PRO A 145 -10.28 -8.99 17.04
CA PRO A 145 -10.45 -7.88 17.95
C PRO A 145 -10.74 -8.42 19.35
N THR A 146 -9.85 -8.11 20.31
CA THR A 146 -9.99 -8.52 21.71
C THR A 146 -10.90 -7.57 22.49
N SER A 147 -11.19 -6.38 21.95
CA SER A 147 -12.14 -5.41 22.48
C SER A 147 -12.78 -4.57 21.37
N VAL A 148 -13.93 -3.94 21.67
CA VAL A 148 -14.61 -2.98 20.77
C VAL A 148 -13.78 -1.69 20.56
N ARG A 149 -12.68 -1.50 21.31
CA ARG A 149 -11.76 -0.36 21.11
C ARG A 149 -10.57 -0.68 20.19
N ASP A 150 -10.26 -1.96 19.97
CA ASP A 150 -9.11 -2.42 19.19
C ASP A 150 -9.46 -2.71 17.71
N PHE A 151 -10.06 -1.73 17.04
CA PHE A 151 -10.33 -1.86 15.60
C PHE A 151 -9.08 -1.64 14.74
N HIS A 152 -8.01 -1.07 15.29
CA HIS A 152 -6.76 -0.84 14.59
C HIS A 152 -5.82 -2.03 14.73
N GLN A 153 -5.24 -2.47 13.62
CA GLN A 153 -4.27 -3.55 13.58
C GLN A 153 -2.86 -2.96 13.62
N HIS A 154 -2.07 -3.36 14.62
CA HIS A 154 -0.71 -2.87 14.85
C HIS A 154 0.33 -3.96 14.64
N PHE A 155 1.33 -3.67 13.82
CA PHE A 155 2.36 -4.62 13.40
C PHE A 155 3.75 -4.03 13.57
N ALA A 156 4.69 -4.87 13.99
CA ALA A 156 6.11 -4.55 13.99
C ALA A 156 6.87 -5.63 13.21
N VAL A 157 7.72 -5.19 12.28
CA VAL A 157 8.55 -6.09 11.48
C VAL A 157 9.93 -5.50 11.29
N ALA A 158 10.97 -6.33 11.44
CA ALA A 158 12.33 -5.92 11.09
C ALA A 158 12.39 -5.63 9.58
N LYS A 159 12.77 -4.42 9.22
CA LYS A 159 12.76 -3.93 7.84
C LYS A 159 13.83 -4.67 7.04
N ALA A 160 13.39 -5.57 6.16
CA ALA A 160 14.25 -6.31 5.25
C ALA A 160 14.45 -5.62 3.90
N PHE A 161 13.56 -4.68 3.54
CA PHE A 161 13.55 -4.10 2.21
C PHE A 161 14.00 -2.64 2.20
N HIS A 162 15.06 -2.35 1.44
CA HIS A 162 15.59 -1.00 1.26
C HIS A 162 14.73 -0.21 0.26
N VAL A 163 13.67 0.41 0.78
CA VAL A 163 12.70 1.18 -0.01
C VAL A 163 13.22 2.55 -0.47
N SER A 164 14.27 3.08 0.17
CA SER A 164 14.83 4.40 -0.12
C SER A 164 16.33 4.48 0.20
N PRO A 165 17.16 5.02 -0.71
CA PRO A 165 18.59 5.21 -0.48
C PRO A 165 18.91 6.17 0.67
N PHE A 166 17.93 6.97 1.12
CA PHE A 166 18.13 7.98 2.16
C PHE A 166 17.80 7.46 3.57
N LEU A 167 17.52 6.17 3.72
CA LEU A 167 17.29 5.53 5.02
C LEU A 167 18.45 4.57 5.33
N PRO A 168 18.93 4.57 6.59
CA PRO A 168 19.96 3.63 6.99
C PRO A 168 19.47 2.19 6.88
N PRO A 169 20.37 1.21 6.67
CA PRO A 169 20.06 -0.18 6.94
C PRO A 169 19.75 -0.37 8.44
N ASP A 170 19.02 -1.42 8.78
CA ASP A 170 18.67 -1.81 10.17
C ASP A 170 17.63 -0.88 10.83
N LEU A 171 16.39 -0.99 10.35
CA LEU A 171 15.23 -0.30 10.90
C LEU A 171 14.14 -1.28 11.31
N GLU A 172 13.37 -0.91 12.32
CA GLU A 172 12.12 -1.57 12.65
C GLU A 172 10.97 -0.82 11.99
N TYR A 173 10.11 -1.55 11.30
CA TYR A 173 8.96 -1.00 10.62
C TYR A 173 7.71 -1.24 11.44
N ARG A 174 7.13 -0.14 11.96
CA ARG A 174 5.90 -0.17 12.75
C ARG A 174 4.75 0.32 11.89
N MET A 175 3.75 -0.52 11.69
CA MET A 175 2.59 -0.22 10.87
C MET A 175 1.30 -0.26 11.70
N SER A 176 0.37 0.63 11.38
CA SER A 176 -0.99 0.63 11.93
C SER A 176 -2.00 0.77 10.79
N PHE A 177 -3.01 -0.10 10.79
CA PHE A 177 -4.06 -0.12 9.79
C PHE A 177 -5.42 0.02 10.47
N SER A 178 -6.25 0.94 9.99
CA SER A 178 -7.67 0.94 10.34
C SER A 178 -8.43 -0.07 9.49
N PRO A 179 -9.65 -0.46 9.88
CA PRO A 179 -10.54 -1.23 9.02
C PRO A 179 -10.85 -0.44 7.73
N ALA A 180 -11.09 -1.16 6.64
CA ALA A 180 -11.48 -0.58 5.35
C ALA A 180 -12.97 -0.16 5.30
N ALA A 181 -13.33 0.78 6.17
CA ALA A 181 -14.71 1.26 6.36
C ALA A 181 -14.94 2.63 5.68
N GLN A 182 -15.71 3.54 6.29
CA GLN A 182 -15.92 4.89 5.74
C GLN A 182 -14.63 5.71 5.66
N THR A 183 -13.70 5.46 6.58
CA THR A 183 -12.36 6.03 6.59
C THR A 183 -11.34 4.91 6.64
N LEU A 184 -10.27 5.04 5.86
CA LEU A 184 -9.15 4.12 5.84
C LEU A 184 -7.87 4.89 6.16
N GLY A 185 -7.26 4.53 7.29
CA GLY A 185 -5.99 5.05 7.78
C GLY A 185 -4.91 4.00 7.69
N VAL A 186 -3.77 4.36 7.10
CA VAL A 186 -2.54 3.57 7.18
C VAL A 186 -1.44 4.46 7.72
N HIS A 187 -0.80 4.04 8.80
CA HIS A 187 0.36 4.70 9.35
C HIS A 187 1.54 3.73 9.29
N MET A 188 2.68 4.20 8.81
CA MET A 188 3.90 3.40 8.71
C MET A 188 5.07 4.25 9.20
N ALA A 189 5.86 3.72 10.12
CA ALA A 189 6.97 4.44 10.72
C ALA A 189 8.24 3.56 10.74
N ASP A 190 9.36 4.19 10.41
CA ASP A 190 10.70 3.60 10.48
C ASP A 190 11.39 4.05 11.77
N TRP A 191 11.73 3.09 12.62
CA TRP A 191 12.38 3.27 13.91
C TRP A 191 13.79 2.70 13.91
N GLN A 192 14.72 3.40 14.55
CA GLN A 192 16.06 2.92 14.85
C GLN A 192 16.24 2.91 16.37
N GLY A 193 16.02 1.75 16.99
CA GLY A 193 15.82 1.69 18.45
C GLY A 193 14.64 2.58 18.86
N GLU A 194 14.85 3.46 19.83
CA GLU A 194 13.82 4.41 20.28
C GLU A 194 13.65 5.65 19.39
N ARG A 195 14.44 5.78 18.31
CA ARG A 195 14.41 6.98 17.48
C ARG A 195 13.55 6.78 16.23
N LYS A 196 12.44 7.50 16.14
CA LYS A 196 11.64 7.60 14.91
C LYS A 196 12.38 8.43 13.86
N LEU A 197 12.76 7.81 12.73
CA LEU A 197 13.47 8.49 11.65
C LEU A 197 12.53 9.05 10.58
N PHE A 198 11.46 8.31 10.29
CA PHE A 198 10.54 8.62 9.22
C PHE A 198 9.14 8.06 9.54
N ASP A 199 8.10 8.78 9.13
CA ASP A 199 6.75 8.25 9.05
C ASP A 199 6.03 8.65 7.76
N ALA A 200 5.09 7.79 7.38
CA ALA A 200 4.14 8.02 6.30
C ALA A 200 2.73 7.76 6.85
N THR A 201 1.84 8.74 6.66
CA THR A 201 0.43 8.65 7.08
C THR A 201 -0.46 8.82 5.86
N LEU A 202 -1.29 7.82 5.61
CA LEU A 202 -2.33 7.79 4.59
C LEU A 202 -3.68 7.90 5.29
N ASN A 203 -4.48 8.89 4.91
CA ASN A 203 -5.83 9.07 5.44
C ASN A 203 -6.79 9.28 4.28
N LEU A 204 -7.74 8.35 4.15
CA LEU A 204 -8.64 8.26 3.02
C LEU A 204 -10.09 8.19 3.47
N LYS A 205 -10.97 8.76 2.66
CA LYS A 205 -12.42 8.64 2.79
C LYS A 205 -12.98 7.81 1.65
N ARG A 206 -13.88 6.91 1.99
CA ARG A 206 -14.57 6.04 1.03
C ARG A 206 -15.59 6.85 0.22
N GLU A 207 -15.55 6.67 -1.08
CA GLU A 207 -16.51 7.18 -2.05
C GLU A 207 -17.11 5.99 -2.81
N PRO A 208 -18.44 5.94 -3.03
CA PRO A 208 -19.06 4.89 -3.84
C PRO A 208 -18.42 4.84 -5.23
N LEU A 209 -18.08 3.64 -5.68
CA LEU A 209 -17.56 3.46 -7.03
C LEU A 209 -18.75 3.28 -7.99
N ASP A 210 -19.14 4.39 -8.61
CA ASP A 210 -20.12 4.44 -9.68
C ASP A 210 -19.55 5.23 -10.86
N ARG A 211 -20.24 5.22 -12.01
CA ARG A 211 -19.78 5.93 -13.22
C ARG A 211 -19.51 7.42 -12.96
N ARG A 212 -20.35 8.08 -12.15
CA ARG A 212 -20.24 9.51 -11.86
C ARG A 212 -19.02 9.82 -11.01
N ASN A 213 -18.78 9.04 -9.96
CA ASN A 213 -17.64 9.20 -9.08
C ASN A 213 -16.33 8.78 -9.76
N LEU A 214 -16.35 7.77 -10.63
CA LEU A 214 -15.23 7.43 -11.49
C LEU A 214 -14.82 8.59 -12.40
N HIS A 215 -15.77 9.23 -13.09
CA HIS A 215 -15.49 10.40 -13.91
C HIS A 215 -14.96 11.56 -13.06
N ARG A 216 -15.58 11.83 -11.91
CA ARG A 216 -15.08 12.85 -10.98
C ARG A 216 -13.65 12.57 -10.52
N HIS A 217 -13.32 11.31 -10.24
CA HIS A 217 -11.97 10.90 -9.88
C HIS A 217 -10.97 11.18 -11.01
N LEU A 218 -11.31 10.81 -12.24
CA LEU A 218 -10.49 11.09 -13.42
C LEU A 218 -10.28 12.58 -13.66
N TRP A 219 -11.32 13.41 -13.48
CA TRP A 219 -11.20 14.86 -13.57
C TRP A 219 -10.32 15.47 -12.48
N ARG A 220 -10.39 14.92 -11.26
CA ARG A 220 -9.60 15.40 -10.12
C ARG A 220 -8.14 14.94 -10.18
N PHE A 221 -7.89 13.79 -10.81
CA PHE A 221 -6.58 13.15 -10.85
C PHE A 221 -6.22 12.60 -12.25
N PRO A 222 -6.21 13.44 -13.31
CA PRO A 222 -6.09 12.97 -14.69
C PRO A 222 -4.76 12.27 -15.00
N TRP A 223 -3.68 12.62 -14.29
CA TRP A 223 -2.35 12.01 -14.42
C TRP A 223 -1.79 11.61 -13.06
N MET A 224 -2.60 10.98 -12.21
CA MET A 224 -2.20 10.67 -10.83
C MET A 224 -0.90 9.87 -10.75
N THR A 225 -0.78 8.84 -11.58
CA THR A 225 0.37 7.94 -11.60
C THR A 225 1.65 8.69 -12.00
N ALA A 226 1.59 9.49 -13.07
CA ALA A 226 2.72 10.32 -13.50
C ALA A 226 3.10 11.35 -12.45
N LYS A 227 2.10 12.02 -11.84
CA LYS A 227 2.30 12.97 -10.75
C LYS A 227 2.96 12.33 -9.54
N THR A 228 2.55 11.13 -9.17
CA THR A 228 3.13 10.39 -8.04
C THR A 228 4.59 10.04 -8.33
N ALA A 229 4.88 9.48 -9.51
CA ALA A 229 6.25 9.18 -9.91
C ALA A 229 7.14 10.45 -9.92
N LEU A 230 6.68 11.51 -10.59
CA LEU A 230 7.41 12.78 -10.66
C LEU A 230 7.64 13.38 -9.28
N ALA A 231 6.63 13.34 -8.40
CA ALA A 231 6.75 13.82 -7.03
C ALA A 231 7.81 13.03 -6.24
N ILE A 232 7.88 11.70 -6.39
CA ILE A 232 8.91 10.88 -5.73
C ILE A 232 10.31 11.26 -6.22
N TYR A 233 10.52 11.35 -7.54
CA TYR A 233 11.82 11.79 -8.09
C TYR A 233 12.18 13.21 -7.65
N TRP A 234 11.21 14.11 -7.62
CA TRP A 234 11.42 15.49 -7.16
C TRP A 234 11.82 15.55 -5.68
N GLN A 235 11.17 14.79 -4.80
CA GLN A 235 11.56 14.76 -3.38
C GLN A 235 12.92 14.07 -3.20
N ALA A 236 13.24 13.02 -3.96
CA ALA A 236 14.56 12.41 -3.96
C ALA A 236 15.65 13.42 -4.35
N LEU A 237 15.42 14.23 -5.41
CA LEU A 237 16.33 15.31 -5.80
C LEU A 237 16.46 16.37 -4.69
N ARG A 238 15.37 16.78 -4.05
CA ARG A 238 15.43 17.73 -2.92
C ARG A 238 16.21 17.18 -1.74
N LEU A 239 16.12 15.88 -1.45
CA LEU A 239 16.92 15.23 -0.41
C LEU A 239 18.41 15.19 -0.76
N LEU A 240 18.73 14.95 -2.03
CA LEU A 240 20.09 14.99 -2.56
C LEU A 240 20.68 16.41 -2.45
N LEU A 241 19.92 17.44 -2.86
CA LEU A 241 20.30 18.85 -2.71
C LEU A 241 20.49 19.26 -1.24
N LYS A 242 19.74 18.64 -0.31
CA LYS A 242 19.92 18.80 1.14
C LYS A 242 21.11 18.02 1.72
N ARG A 243 21.89 17.34 0.88
CA ARG A 243 23.03 16.49 1.27
C ARG A 243 22.65 15.42 2.29
N THR A 244 21.47 14.82 2.11
CA THR A 244 21.05 13.67 2.92
C THR A 244 21.96 12.49 2.56
N PRO A 245 22.52 11.75 3.54
CA PRO A 245 23.41 10.63 3.26
C PRO A 245 22.71 9.58 2.40
N LEU A 246 23.45 9.05 1.44
CA LEU A 246 23.05 7.93 0.60
C LEU A 246 23.64 6.66 1.19
N PHE A 247 22.80 5.65 1.39
CA PHE A 247 23.21 4.32 1.79
C PHE A 247 23.21 3.39 0.57
N PRO A 248 24.22 2.51 0.42
CA PRO A 248 24.28 1.57 -0.69
C PRO A 248 23.08 0.61 -0.64
N HIS A 249 22.53 0.32 -1.82
CA HIS A 249 21.42 -0.62 -1.97
C HIS A 249 21.83 -2.02 -1.55
N ARG A 250 20.95 -2.70 -0.82
CA ARG A 250 21.06 -4.12 -0.49
C ARG A 250 19.79 -4.82 -0.94
N THR A 251 19.94 -5.84 -1.78
CA THR A 251 18.85 -6.75 -2.14
C THR A 251 18.43 -7.52 -0.89
N ALA A 252 17.14 -7.73 -0.71
CA ALA A 252 16.66 -8.62 0.35
C ALA A 252 16.99 -10.07 0.00
N ASP A 253 17.42 -10.86 0.98
CA ASP A 253 17.78 -12.27 0.79
C ASP A 253 16.55 -13.18 0.59
N ASP A 254 15.38 -12.74 1.09
CA ASP A 254 14.11 -13.48 1.03
C ASP A 254 13.08 -12.79 0.11
N SER A 255 12.03 -13.49 -0.31
CA SER A 255 10.96 -12.95 -1.16
C SER A 255 9.83 -12.25 -0.38
N PHE A 256 9.66 -12.56 0.90
CA PHE A 256 8.69 -11.95 1.81
C PHE A 256 9.08 -12.09 3.29
N ARG A 257 8.43 -11.32 4.16
CA ARG A 257 8.49 -11.49 5.62
C ARG A 257 7.11 -11.41 6.25
N THR A 258 6.88 -12.25 7.24
CA THR A 258 5.69 -12.18 8.10
C THR A 258 5.97 -11.25 9.27
N ALA A 259 5.11 -10.26 9.49
CA ALA A 259 5.23 -9.38 10.65
C ALA A 259 4.67 -10.06 11.91
N THR A 260 5.25 -9.69 13.04
CA THR A 260 4.68 -10.00 14.35
C THR A 260 3.73 -8.88 14.77
N ALA A 261 2.54 -9.24 15.22
CA ALA A 261 1.62 -8.27 15.80
C ALA A 261 2.19 -7.76 17.13
N SER A 262 2.39 -6.44 17.21
CA SER A 262 2.89 -5.77 18.41
C SER A 262 1.74 -5.58 19.40
N PRO A 263 1.93 -5.73 20.72
CA PRO A 263 1.02 -5.14 21.69
C PRO A 263 0.93 -3.63 21.40
N GLU A 264 -0.24 -3.02 21.63
CA GLU A 264 -0.38 -1.56 21.64
C GLU A 264 0.68 -0.95 22.55
N GLU A 265 1.76 -0.41 22.01
CA GLU A 265 2.52 0.59 22.74
C GLU A 265 1.70 1.86 22.70
N HIS A 266 0.96 2.08 23.80
CA HIS A 266 0.39 3.37 24.17
C HIS A 266 1.51 4.42 24.23
N ARG A 267 1.88 4.98 23.08
CA ARG A 267 2.52 6.29 22.98
C ARG A 267 1.64 7.14 22.07
N HIS A 268 0.68 7.79 22.71
CA HIS A 268 0.15 9.05 22.24
C HIS A 268 1.33 9.96 21.85
N GLU A 269 1.59 10.11 20.56
CA GLU A 269 2.25 11.30 20.06
C GLU A 269 1.16 12.23 19.53
N ILE A 270 0.50 12.89 20.48
CA ILE A 270 0.01 14.24 20.29
C ILE A 270 1.24 15.09 20.01
N LEU A 271 1.31 15.67 18.80
CA LEU A 271 1.70 17.05 18.45
C LEU A 271 1.99 17.16 16.94
#